data_AF-A0AAD8BB94-F1
#
_entry.id   AF-A0AAD8BB94-F1
#
_cell.length_a   1.000
_cell.length_b   1.000
_cell.length_c   1.000
_cell.angle_alpha   90.00
_cell.angle_beta   90.00
_cell.angle_gamma   90.00
#
_symmetry.space_group_name_H-M   'P 1'
#
loop_
_entity.id
_entity.type
_entity.pdbx_description
1 polymer ?
#
loop_
_entity_poly.entity_id
_entity_poly.type
_entity_poly.pdbx_seq_one_letter_code
_entity_poly.pdbx_strand_id
1 'polypeptide(L)'
;MNNNKNNNNKNNNNKNDNKKNNNNKNNNNKNNNIKNNNIKNNNNKNDNNKNDNIKNNNNKNDNNKKNNNKNNNIKNNNIKNNNIKNNNNKNNNIKNNNIKNNNIKNNNIKNNNNKNDNNKNDNIKNNNNKNDNNKKNNNKNNNIKNNNIKNKNIKNNNNKNNNIKNNNIKNNNIKNNNNNNNNIKNNNIKNNNIKNNNIKNNNNNNNNIKNNNNKNNNNKNNNIKNNNIKNNNIKNNNNKNNNNKNNNNKNNNNKNNNNKNNNNKNNNNKNNNNKNNNNKNNNLKNNNVKNNNNKNNDNKNNNIKNNNNKNNNNKNNNIKNNNNKNDNNKNDRQTS
;
A
#
# COMPACT_ATOMS: atom_id res chain seq x y z
N MET A 1 -13.11 -40.65 9.85
CA MET A 1 -12.33 -39.47 9.39
C MET A 1 -11.04 -39.99 8.76
N ASN A 2 -10.76 -39.67 7.49
CA ASN A 2 -9.69 -40.36 6.76
C ASN A 2 -8.38 -39.55 6.74
N ASN A 3 -7.25 -40.26 6.79
CA ASN A 3 -5.93 -39.73 6.49
C ASN A 3 -5.59 -40.11 5.06
N ASN A 4 -5.12 -39.14 4.26
CA ASN A 4 -4.78 -39.37 2.86
C ASN A 4 -3.33 -38.94 2.59
N LYS A 5 -2.53 -39.82 2.00
CA LYS A 5 -1.11 -39.58 1.70
C LYS A 5 -0.83 -39.95 0.26
N ASN A 6 -0.58 -38.95 -0.59
CA ASN A 6 -0.22 -39.16 -1.99
C ASN A 6 1.23 -38.71 -2.21
N ASN A 7 2.12 -39.65 -2.48
CA ASN A 7 3.52 -39.39 -2.77
C ASN A 7 3.84 -39.73 -4.24
N ASN A 8 4.67 -38.90 -4.88
CA ASN A 8 5.26 -39.14 -6.20
C ASN A 8 4.23 -39.41 -7.32
N ASN A 9 3.08 -38.72 -7.29
CA ASN A 9 2.01 -39.01 -8.25
C ASN A 9 2.07 -38.08 -9.48
N LYS A 10 1.87 -38.64 -10.67
CA LYS A 10 1.70 -37.91 -11.93
C LYS A 10 0.30 -38.20 -12.49
N ASN A 11 -0.66 -37.30 -12.31
CA ASN A 11 -2.02 -37.49 -12.81
C ASN A 11 -2.40 -36.43 -13.84
N ASN A 12 -2.99 -36.85 -14.96
CA ASN A 12 -3.57 -35.89 -15.91
C ASN A 12 -4.76 -35.14 -15.28
N ASN A 13 -5.70 -35.86 -14.66
CA ASN A 13 -6.87 -35.28 -14.01
C ASN A 13 -7.04 -35.85 -12.60
N ASN A 14 -7.20 -34.97 -11.61
CA ASN A 14 -7.55 -35.34 -10.25
C ASN A 14 -8.84 -34.60 -9.85
N LYS A 15 -9.92 -35.35 -9.61
CA LYS A 15 -11.21 -34.82 -9.20
C LYS A 15 -11.54 -35.32 -7.79
N ASN A 16 -11.75 -34.41 -6.85
CA ASN A 16 -12.23 -34.76 -5.51
C ASN A 16 -13.54 -34.02 -5.23
N ASP A 17 -14.62 -34.76 -5.07
CA ASP A 17 -15.93 -34.23 -4.74
C ASP A 17 -16.27 -34.61 -3.29
N ASN A 18 -16.69 -33.64 -2.47
CA ASN A 18 -17.15 -33.82 -1.09
C ASN A 18 -16.16 -34.52 -0.13
N LYS A 19 -14.87 -34.19 -0.22
CA LYS A 19 -13.82 -34.83 0.60
C LYS A 19 -13.70 -34.21 2.00
N LYS A 20 -13.74 -35.04 3.05
CA LYS A 20 -13.44 -34.68 4.45
C LYS A 20 -12.24 -35.48 4.97
N ASN A 21 -11.09 -34.83 5.11
CA ASN A 21 -9.88 -35.49 5.64
C ASN A 21 -9.43 -34.85 6.95
N ASN A 22 -8.92 -35.66 7.87
CA ASN A 22 -8.27 -35.11 9.06
C ASN A 22 -6.86 -34.63 8.69
N ASN A 23 -6.04 -35.53 8.13
CA ASN A 23 -4.74 -35.18 7.57
C ASN A 23 -4.68 -35.52 6.07
N ASN A 24 -4.27 -34.56 5.24
CA ASN A 24 -3.95 -34.77 3.84
C ASN A 24 -2.51 -34.35 3.58
N LYS A 25 -1.66 -35.27 3.08
CA LYS A 25 -0.26 -35.01 2.76
C LYS A 25 0.01 -35.37 1.30
N ASN A 26 0.40 -34.38 0.50
CA ASN A 26 0.72 -34.54 -0.91
C ASN A 26 2.18 -34.13 -1.16
N ASN A 27 3.02 -35.06 -1.59
CA ASN A 27 4.44 -34.80 -1.82
C ASN A 27 4.86 -35.16 -3.26
N ASN A 28 5.62 -34.27 -3.90
CA ASN A 28 6.18 -34.46 -5.25
C ASN A 28 5.13 -34.77 -6.35
N ASN A 29 3.93 -34.21 -6.25
CA ASN A 29 2.87 -34.46 -7.23
C ASN A 29 2.97 -33.51 -8.43
N LYS A 30 2.76 -34.04 -9.63
CA LYS A 30 2.60 -33.28 -10.87
C LYS A 30 1.22 -33.56 -11.45
N ASN A 31 0.33 -32.56 -11.49
CA ASN A 31 -1.00 -32.75 -12.04
C ASN A 31 -1.33 -31.71 -13.11
N ASN A 32 -1.91 -32.11 -14.24
CA ASN A 32 -2.33 -31.14 -15.24
C ASN A 32 -3.59 -30.41 -14.73
N ASN A 33 -4.63 -31.14 -14.32
CA ASN A 33 -5.84 -30.53 -13.76
C ASN A 33 -6.21 -31.11 -12.39
N ILE A 34 -6.49 -30.22 -11.44
CA ILE A 34 -7.12 -30.54 -10.15
C ILE A 34 -8.47 -29.81 -10.08
N LYS A 35 -9.54 -30.58 -9.89
CA LYS A 35 -10.88 -30.05 -9.61
C LYS A 35 -11.36 -30.56 -8.26
N ASN A 36 -11.64 -29.63 -7.35
CA ASN A 36 -12.11 -29.97 -6.02
C ASN A 36 -13.43 -29.25 -5.73
N ASN A 37 -14.46 -30.02 -5.40
CA ASN A 37 -15.71 -29.52 -4.86
C ASN A 37 -15.82 -29.87 -3.38
N ASN A 38 -16.15 -28.87 -2.56
CA ASN A 38 -16.45 -29.01 -1.14
C ASN A 38 -15.41 -29.84 -0.36
N ILE A 39 -14.19 -29.32 -0.22
CA ILE A 39 -13.16 -29.96 0.61
C ILE A 39 -13.13 -29.36 2.01
N LYS A 40 -13.11 -30.22 3.03
CA LYS A 40 -12.81 -29.86 4.41
C LYS A 40 -11.60 -30.67 4.91
N ASN A 41 -10.49 -30.00 5.20
CA ASN A 41 -9.32 -30.65 5.80
C ASN A 41 -8.91 -29.98 7.11
N ASN A 42 -8.65 -30.73 8.17
CA ASN A 42 -8.08 -30.14 9.38
C ASN A 42 -6.62 -29.75 9.12
N ASN A 43 -5.80 -30.69 8.64
CA ASN A 43 -4.41 -30.43 8.27
C ASN A 43 -4.15 -30.83 6.82
N ASN A 44 -3.68 -29.89 6.01
CA ASN A 44 -3.23 -30.12 4.65
C ASN A 44 -1.76 -29.72 4.49
N LYS A 45 -0.91 -30.64 4.03
CA LYS A 45 0.52 -30.42 3.76
C LYS A 45 0.84 -30.77 2.31
N ASN A 46 1.31 -29.80 1.54
CA ASN A 46 1.64 -29.96 0.12
C ASN A 46 3.08 -29.53 -0.15
N ASP A 47 3.94 -30.48 -0.48
CA ASP A 47 5.37 -30.26 -0.68
C ASP A 47 5.77 -30.60 -2.13
N ASN A 48 6.52 -29.71 -2.78
CA ASN A 48 7.08 -29.88 -4.13
C ASN A 48 6.06 -30.18 -5.25
N ASN A 49 4.84 -29.61 -5.18
CA ASN A 49 3.82 -29.89 -6.18
C ASN A 49 3.89 -28.90 -7.37
N LYS A 50 3.67 -29.44 -8.58
CA LYS A 50 3.53 -28.66 -9.82
C LYS A 50 2.16 -28.94 -10.41
N ASN A 51 1.32 -27.92 -10.58
CA ASN A 51 0.01 -28.12 -11.21
C ASN A 51 -0.28 -27.09 -12.29
N ASP A 52 -0.84 -27.49 -13.43
CA ASP A 52 -1.19 -26.51 -14.46
C ASP A 52 -2.46 -25.76 -14.08
N ASN A 53 -3.56 -26.48 -13.82
CA ASN A 53 -4.84 -25.87 -13.48
C ASN A 53 -5.38 -26.41 -12.16
N ILE A 54 -5.70 -25.52 -11.23
CA ILE A 54 -6.42 -25.83 -9.99
C ILE A 54 -7.73 -25.05 -9.97
N LYS A 55 -8.85 -25.77 -9.86
CA LYS A 55 -10.18 -25.20 -9.62
C LYS A 55 -10.73 -25.73 -8.30
N ASN A 56 -10.90 -24.86 -7.32
CA ASN A 56 -11.58 -25.21 -6.07
C ASN A 56 -12.86 -24.39 -5.91
N ASN A 57 -13.99 -25.03 -5.62
CA ASN A 57 -15.22 -24.30 -5.36
C ASN A 57 -15.29 -23.83 -3.90
N ASN A 58 -15.51 -24.76 -2.96
CA ASN A 58 -15.57 -24.46 -1.53
C ASN A 58 -14.48 -25.26 -0.80
N ASN A 59 -13.48 -24.56 -0.26
CA ASN A 59 -12.43 -25.17 0.55
C ASN A 59 -12.40 -24.57 1.96
N LYS A 60 -12.48 -25.43 2.97
CA LYS A 60 -12.27 -25.08 4.38
C LYS A 60 -11.06 -25.86 4.89
N ASN A 61 -10.00 -25.18 5.34
CA ASN A 61 -8.90 -25.86 6.02
C ASN A 61 -8.48 -25.18 7.31
N ASP A 62 -8.28 -25.92 8.39
CA ASP A 62 -7.80 -25.30 9.63
C ASP A 62 -6.33 -24.93 9.50
N ASN A 63 -5.50 -25.88 9.05
CA ASN A 63 -4.07 -25.67 8.84
C ASN A 63 -3.67 -26.09 7.42
N ASN A 64 -3.18 -25.13 6.63
CA ASN A 64 -2.67 -25.39 5.29
C ASN A 64 -1.19 -25.01 5.21
N LYS A 65 -0.32 -25.99 4.95
CA LYS A 65 1.12 -25.81 4.74
C LYS A 65 1.47 -26.16 3.30
N LYS A 66 2.19 -25.27 2.63
CA LYS A 66 2.66 -25.45 1.26
C LYS A 66 4.14 -25.13 1.15
N ASN A 67 4.94 -26.03 0.60
CA ASN A 67 6.35 -25.82 0.34
C ASN A 67 6.66 -26.05 -1.14
N ASN A 68 7.39 -25.13 -1.77
CA ASN A 68 7.89 -25.24 -3.15
C ASN A 68 6.81 -25.56 -4.20
N ASN A 69 5.66 -24.88 -4.14
CA ASN A 69 4.58 -25.14 -5.11
C ASN A 69 4.64 -24.20 -6.32
N LYS A 70 4.43 -24.76 -7.51
CA LYS A 70 4.33 -24.02 -8.77
C LYS A 70 2.97 -24.30 -9.40
N ASN A 71 2.19 -23.27 -9.70
CA ASN A 71 0.94 -23.47 -10.43
C ASN A 71 0.76 -22.48 -11.59
N ASN A 72 0.26 -22.93 -12.73
CA ASN A 72 -0.01 -22.01 -13.84
C ASN A 72 -1.27 -21.20 -13.57
N ASN A 73 -2.41 -21.86 -13.33
CA ASN A 73 -3.69 -21.22 -13.10
C ASN A 73 -4.35 -21.74 -11.82
N ILE A 74 -4.77 -20.82 -10.94
CA ILE A 74 -5.57 -21.12 -9.76
C ILE A 74 -6.87 -20.32 -9.83
N LYS A 75 -8.01 -21.01 -9.74
CA LYS A 75 -9.33 -20.42 -9.59
C LYS A 75 -9.98 -20.96 -8.32
N ASN A 76 -10.25 -20.08 -7.36
CA ASN A 76 -10.98 -20.45 -6.15
C ASN A 76 -12.22 -19.59 -5.96
N ASN A 77 -13.36 -20.22 -5.65
CA ASN A 77 -14.59 -19.46 -5.39
C ASN A 77 -14.65 -19.01 -3.93
N ASN A 78 -14.74 -19.95 -2.99
CA ASN A 78 -14.79 -19.69 -1.55
C ASN A 78 -13.67 -20.44 -0.82
N ILE A 79 -12.81 -19.69 -0.13
CA ILE A 79 -11.76 -20.23 0.73
C ILE A 79 -11.95 -19.70 2.15
N LYS A 80 -11.95 -20.63 3.12
CA LYS A 80 -11.82 -20.31 4.54
C LYS A 80 -10.63 -21.07 5.10
N ASN A 81 -9.64 -20.39 5.67
CA ASN A 81 -8.61 -21.09 6.45
C ASN A 81 -8.27 -20.41 7.77
N ASN A 82 -8.01 -21.19 8.83
CA ASN A 82 -7.54 -20.60 10.08
C ASN A 82 -6.07 -20.20 9.94
N ASN A 83 -5.21 -21.10 9.50
CA ASN A 83 -3.77 -20.88 9.34
C ASN A 83 -3.27 -21.30 7.96
N ILE A 84 -2.57 -20.39 7.29
CA ILE A 84 -1.82 -20.67 6.05
C ILE A 84 -0.34 -20.42 6.30
N LYS A 85 0.50 -21.40 5.95
CA LYS A 85 1.96 -21.23 5.84
C LYS A 85 2.41 -21.61 4.44
N ASN A 86 2.98 -20.67 3.70
CA ASN A 86 3.57 -20.95 2.38
C ASN A 86 5.05 -20.61 2.35
N ASN A 87 5.86 -21.56 1.87
CA ASN A 87 7.26 -21.35 1.55
C ASN A 87 7.47 -21.56 0.04
N ASN A 88 8.06 -20.57 -0.62
CA ASN A 88 8.36 -20.60 -2.07
C ASN A 88 7.18 -20.98 -2.97
N ASN A 89 6.21 -20.07 -3.15
CA ASN A 89 5.12 -20.27 -4.11
C ASN A 89 5.33 -19.41 -5.37
N LYS A 90 5.18 -20.02 -6.55
CA LYS A 90 5.17 -19.34 -7.85
C LYS A 90 3.85 -19.63 -8.55
N ASN A 91 3.09 -18.60 -8.94
CA ASN A 91 1.88 -18.80 -9.74
C ASN A 91 1.77 -17.84 -10.92
N ASN A 92 1.33 -18.29 -12.09
CA ASN A 92 1.15 -17.37 -13.22
C ASN A 92 -0.13 -16.56 -13.05
N ASN A 93 -1.28 -17.22 -12.90
CA ASN A 93 -2.57 -16.58 -12.74
C ASN A 93 -3.31 -17.09 -11.50
N ILE A 94 -3.79 -16.17 -10.67
CA ILE A 94 -4.66 -16.46 -9.53
C ILE A 94 -5.93 -15.62 -9.66
N LYS A 95 -7.09 -16.28 -9.57
CA LYS A 95 -8.40 -15.63 -9.40
C LYS A 95 -9.09 -16.19 -8.17
N ASN A 96 -9.41 -15.35 -7.19
CA ASN A 96 -10.21 -15.74 -6.04
C ASN A 96 -11.41 -14.80 -5.84
N ASN A 97 -12.58 -15.36 -5.58
CA ASN A 97 -13.78 -14.56 -5.33
C ASN A 97 -13.87 -14.17 -3.85
N ASN A 98 -14.05 -15.13 -2.94
CA ASN A 98 -14.18 -14.89 -1.51
C ASN A 98 -13.10 -15.62 -0.71
N ILE A 99 -12.29 -14.87 0.02
CA ILE A 99 -11.26 -15.40 0.92
C ILE A 99 -11.49 -14.87 2.34
N LYS A 100 -11.53 -15.79 3.31
CA LYS A 100 -11.42 -15.48 4.74
C LYS A 100 -10.26 -16.27 5.33
N ASN A 101 -9.23 -15.59 5.88
CA ASN A 101 -8.21 -16.30 6.64
C ASN A 101 -7.84 -15.58 7.94
N ASN A 102 -7.63 -16.33 9.03
CA ASN A 102 -7.23 -15.70 10.28
C ASN A 102 -5.73 -15.35 10.23
N ASN A 103 -4.86 -16.33 9.97
CA ASN A 103 -3.41 -16.12 9.94
C ASN A 103 -2.79 -16.59 8.62
N ILE A 104 -2.01 -15.71 7.99
CA ILE A 104 -1.22 -16.00 6.79
C ILE A 104 0.25 -15.68 7.06
N LYS A 105 1.12 -16.68 6.86
CA LYS A 105 2.58 -16.52 6.87
C LYS A 105 3.16 -16.99 5.54
N ASN A 106 3.77 -16.09 4.77
CA ASN A 106 4.42 -16.45 3.52
C ASN A 106 5.88 -16.01 3.50
N ASN A 107 6.78 -16.88 3.06
CA ASN A 107 8.20 -16.51 2.91
C ASN A 107 8.44 -15.85 1.55
N ASN A 108 8.40 -16.61 0.46
CA ASN A 108 8.58 -16.09 -0.90
C ASN A 108 7.34 -16.35 -1.76
N ILE A 109 6.75 -15.29 -2.31
CA ILE A 109 5.66 -15.35 -3.28
C ILE A 109 6.07 -14.62 -4.55
N LYS A 110 5.89 -15.27 -5.70
CA LYS A 110 5.94 -14.65 -7.01
C LYS A 110 4.66 -14.94 -7.78
N ASN A 111 3.89 -13.91 -8.17
CA ASN A 111 2.77 -14.11 -9.09
C ASN A 111 2.80 -13.15 -10.28
N ASN A 112 2.43 -13.61 -11.47
CA ASN A 112 2.32 -12.68 -12.61
C ASN A 112 1.01 -11.89 -12.52
N ASN A 113 -0.13 -12.57 -12.44
CA ASN A 113 -1.45 -11.95 -12.33
C ASN A 113 -2.21 -12.46 -11.11
N ASN A 114 -2.69 -11.55 -10.27
CA ASN A 114 -3.52 -11.86 -9.11
C ASN A 114 -4.78 -10.98 -9.13
N LYS A 115 -5.96 -11.61 -9.15
CA LYS A 115 -7.27 -10.95 -9.07
C LYS A 115 -8.04 -11.50 -7.88
N ASN A 116 -8.38 -10.63 -6.93
CA ASN A 116 -9.19 -11.00 -5.77
C ASN A 116 -10.37 -10.05 -5.59
N ASP A 117 -11.56 -10.59 -5.38
CA ASP A 117 -12.76 -9.77 -5.22
C ASP A 117 -12.98 -9.38 -3.75
N ASN A 118 -13.27 -10.33 -2.87
CA ASN A 118 -13.56 -10.07 -1.45
C ASN A 118 -12.58 -10.83 -0.54
N ASN A 119 -11.69 -10.10 0.11
CA ASN A 119 -10.72 -10.66 1.05
C ASN A 119 -10.92 -10.09 2.45
N LYS A 120 -10.98 -10.98 3.45
CA LYS A 120 -10.90 -10.64 4.87
C LYS A 120 -9.78 -11.44 5.51
N ASN A 121 -8.77 -10.77 6.08
CA ASN A 121 -7.75 -11.48 6.85
C ASN A 121 -7.39 -10.79 8.16
N ASP A 122 -7.19 -11.53 9.24
CA ASP A 122 -6.83 -10.91 10.51
C ASP A 122 -5.34 -10.55 10.53
N ASN A 123 -4.46 -11.51 10.27
CA ASN A 123 -3.02 -11.32 10.32
C ASN A 123 -2.34 -11.82 9.05
N ILE A 124 -1.56 -10.94 8.40
CA ILE A 124 -0.72 -11.27 7.25
C ILE A 124 0.73 -10.93 7.56
N LYS A 125 1.62 -11.92 7.45
CA LYS A 125 3.07 -11.74 7.49
C LYS A 125 3.71 -12.27 6.20
N ASN A 126 4.34 -11.41 5.41
CA ASN A 126 5.11 -11.84 4.23
C ASN A 126 6.56 -11.37 4.31
N ASN A 127 7.51 -12.24 3.96
CA ASN A 127 8.91 -11.83 3.85
C ASN A 127 9.17 -11.15 2.50
N ASN A 128 9.02 -11.87 1.39
CA ASN A 128 9.20 -11.34 0.04
C ASN A 128 7.97 -11.61 -0.84
N ASN A 129 7.42 -10.54 -1.40
CA ASN A 129 6.30 -10.62 -2.34
C ASN A 129 6.63 -9.86 -3.63
N LYS A 130 6.57 -10.57 -4.77
CA LYS A 130 6.75 -10.01 -6.11
C LYS A 130 5.49 -10.28 -6.93
N ASN A 131 4.78 -9.24 -7.40
CA ASN A 131 3.70 -9.43 -8.37
C ASN A 131 3.75 -8.47 -9.55
N ASP A 132 3.50 -8.95 -10.76
CA ASP A 132 3.45 -8.05 -11.91
C ASP A 132 2.14 -7.26 -11.92
N ASN A 133 1.00 -7.94 -11.87
CA ASN A 133 -0.32 -7.32 -11.83
C ASN A 133 -1.12 -7.82 -10.64
N ASN A 134 -1.58 -6.90 -9.80
CA ASN A 134 -2.40 -7.20 -8.64
C ASN A 134 -3.67 -6.32 -8.66
N LYS A 135 -4.83 -6.94 -8.80
CA LYS A 135 -6.14 -6.29 -8.77
C LYS A 135 -6.94 -6.79 -7.57
N LYS A 136 -7.39 -5.87 -6.70
CA LYS A 136 -8.26 -6.19 -5.57
C LYS A 136 -9.51 -5.31 -5.58
N ASN A 137 -10.68 -5.90 -5.37
CA ASN A 137 -11.90 -5.11 -5.25
C ASN A 137 -12.12 -4.64 -3.80
N ASN A 138 -12.46 -5.55 -2.89
CA ASN A 138 -12.72 -5.26 -1.48
C ASN A 138 -11.76 -6.06 -0.59
N ASN A 139 -10.93 -5.36 0.17
CA ASN A 139 -9.98 -6.00 1.06
C ASN A 139 -10.02 -5.37 2.46
N LYS A 140 -10.27 -6.20 3.47
CA LYS A 140 -10.24 -5.82 4.89
C LYS A 140 -9.16 -6.63 5.60
N ASN A 141 -8.17 -5.97 6.21
CA ASN A 141 -7.20 -6.67 7.05
C ASN A 141 -6.96 -5.99 8.40
N ASN A 142 -6.80 -6.76 9.48
CA ASN A 142 -6.49 -6.16 10.78
C ASN A 142 -5.00 -5.78 10.85
N ASN A 143 -4.09 -6.74 10.64
CA ASN A 143 -2.66 -6.52 10.73
C ASN A 143 -1.92 -7.03 9.48
N ILE A 144 -1.07 -6.18 8.90
CA ILE A 144 -0.19 -6.52 7.79
C ILE A 144 1.26 -6.20 8.16
N LYS A 145 2.14 -7.19 8.05
CA LYS A 145 3.59 -7.04 8.18
C LYS A 145 4.29 -7.57 6.93
N ASN A 146 4.97 -6.72 6.16
CA ASN A 146 5.78 -7.19 5.03
C ASN A 146 7.23 -6.69 5.09
N ASN A 147 8.20 -7.54 4.81
CA ASN A 147 9.59 -7.09 4.71
C ASN A 147 9.84 -6.43 3.34
N ASN A 148 9.62 -7.14 2.23
CA ASN A 148 9.86 -6.62 0.89
C ASN A 148 8.65 -6.84 -0.02
N ILE A 149 8.21 -5.75 -0.65
CA ILE A 149 7.15 -5.75 -1.66
C ILE A 149 7.69 -5.15 -2.96
N LYS A 150 7.55 -5.87 -4.07
CA LYS A 150 7.79 -5.35 -5.42
C LYS A 150 6.57 -5.62 -6.29
N ASN A 151 5.92 -4.58 -6.83
CA ASN A 151 4.87 -4.78 -7.83
C ASN A 151 5.00 -3.88 -9.06
N LYS A 152 4.66 -4.40 -10.25
CA LYS A 152 4.62 -3.55 -11.45
C LYS A 152 3.34 -2.71 -11.46
N ASN A 153 2.17 -3.33 -11.33
CA ASN A 153 0.87 -2.67 -11.34
C ASN A 153 -0.01 -3.11 -10.18
N ILE A 154 -0.58 -2.14 -9.46
CA ILE A 154 -1.57 -2.35 -8.40
C ILE A 154 -2.84 -1.57 -8.71
N LYS A 155 -3.99 -2.24 -8.69
CA LYS A 155 -5.32 -1.60 -8.75
C LYS A 155 -6.17 -2.07 -7.58
N ASN A 156 -6.53 -1.17 -6.66
CA ASN A 156 -7.44 -1.49 -5.57
C ASN A 156 -8.67 -0.59 -5.59
N ASN A 157 -9.86 -1.16 -5.35
CA ASN A 157 -11.08 -0.36 -5.24
C ASN A 157 -11.30 0.11 -3.80
N ASN A 158 -11.58 -0.80 -2.86
CA ASN A 158 -11.84 -0.49 -1.46
C ASN A 158 -10.92 -1.28 -0.54
N ASN A 159 -10.03 -0.57 0.16
CA ASN A 159 -9.15 -1.14 1.16
C ASN A 159 -9.43 -0.55 2.54
N LYS A 160 -9.58 -1.42 3.55
CA LYS A 160 -9.60 -1.04 4.96
C LYS A 160 -8.54 -1.83 5.71
N ASN A 161 -7.58 -1.18 6.36
CA ASN A 161 -6.63 -1.89 7.22
C ASN A 161 -6.41 -1.20 8.57
N ASN A 162 -6.33 -1.96 9.67
CA ASN A 162 -6.07 -1.34 10.97
C ASN A 162 -4.59 -0.98 11.11
N ASN A 163 -3.68 -1.96 10.99
CA ASN A 163 -2.25 -1.75 11.13
C ASN A 163 -1.46 -2.28 9.93
N ILE A 164 -0.59 -1.44 9.37
CA ILE A 164 0.32 -1.79 8.29
C ILE A 164 1.75 -1.46 8.71
N LYS A 165 2.65 -2.45 8.64
CA LYS A 165 4.09 -2.26 8.82
C LYS A 165 4.84 -2.85 7.63
N ASN A 166 5.55 -2.02 6.85
CA ASN A 166 6.40 -2.51 5.77
C ASN A 166 7.84 -1.98 5.85
N ASN A 167 8.84 -2.83 5.57
CA ASN A 167 10.22 -2.35 5.52
C ASN A 167 10.52 -1.70 4.17
N ASN A 168 10.37 -2.42 3.05
CA ASN A 168 10.67 -1.91 1.72
C ASN A 168 9.51 -2.13 0.75
N ILE A 169 9.10 -1.05 0.08
CA ILE A 169 8.07 -1.06 -0.95
C ILE A 169 8.64 -0.45 -2.24
N LYS A 170 8.53 -1.19 -3.35
CA LYS A 170 8.83 -0.69 -4.70
C LYS A 170 7.65 -0.98 -5.63
N ASN A 171 6.97 0.06 -6.15
CA ASN A 171 5.92 -0.16 -7.15
C ASN A 171 6.05 0.77 -8.36
N ASN A 172 5.75 0.26 -9.56
CA ASN A 172 5.75 1.14 -10.75
C ASN A 172 4.46 1.94 -10.83
N ASN A 173 3.29 1.30 -10.88
CA ASN A 173 2.00 1.98 -10.99
C ASN A 173 1.04 1.54 -9.89
N ILE A 174 0.42 2.52 -9.22
CA ILE A 174 -0.60 2.32 -8.19
C ILE A 174 -1.84 3.14 -8.55
N LYS A 175 -3.00 2.48 -8.60
CA LYS A 175 -4.32 3.13 -8.66
C LYS A 175 -5.20 2.64 -7.51
N ASN A 176 -5.56 3.52 -6.58
CA ASN A 176 -6.52 3.20 -5.52
C ASN A 176 -7.74 4.13 -5.58
N ASN A 177 -8.94 3.57 -5.40
CA ASN A 177 -10.15 4.38 -5.31
C ASN A 177 -10.38 4.87 -3.87
N ASN A 178 -10.64 3.96 -2.92
CA ASN A 178 -10.86 4.27 -1.52
C ASN A 178 -9.91 3.47 -0.62
N ASN A 179 -9.16 4.16 0.23
CA ASN A 179 -8.23 3.56 1.16
C ASN A 179 -8.37 4.17 2.56
N ASN A 180 -8.73 3.34 3.55
CA ASN A 180 -8.83 3.75 4.95
C ASN A 180 -7.84 2.94 5.79
N ASN A 181 -6.91 3.60 6.49
CA ASN A 181 -6.01 2.90 7.41
C ASN A 181 -5.88 3.58 8.77
N ASN A 182 -5.83 2.83 9.86
CA ASN A 182 -5.65 3.44 11.18
C ASN A 182 -4.17 3.79 11.40
N ASN A 183 -3.27 2.82 11.30
CA ASN A 183 -1.84 3.02 11.52
C ASN A 183 -1.01 2.47 10.36
N ILE A 184 -0.11 3.30 9.83
CA ILE A 184 0.85 2.93 8.80
C ILE A 184 2.26 3.26 9.30
N LYS A 185 3.17 2.28 9.21
CA LYS A 185 4.61 2.47 9.44
C LYS A 185 5.39 1.88 8.28
N ASN A 186 6.12 2.70 7.51
CA ASN A 186 7.01 2.20 6.47
C ASN A 186 8.44 2.74 6.59
N ASN A 187 9.44 1.90 6.35
CA ASN A 187 10.83 2.38 6.34
C ASN A 187 11.18 3.02 4.99
N ASN A 188 11.04 2.30 3.88
CA ASN A 188 11.40 2.79 2.55
C ASN A 188 10.28 2.57 1.54
N ILE A 189 9.87 3.64 0.86
CA ILE A 189 8.88 3.61 -0.22
C ILE A 189 9.50 4.22 -1.48
N LYS A 190 9.43 3.49 -2.59
CA LYS A 190 9.77 3.99 -3.93
C LYS A 190 8.62 3.70 -4.89
N ASN A 191 7.98 4.72 -5.44
CA ASN A 191 6.96 4.52 -6.47
C ASN A 191 7.17 5.41 -7.70
N ASN A 192 6.84 4.91 -8.90
CA ASN A 192 6.90 5.75 -10.10
C ASN A 192 5.62 6.57 -10.25
N ASN A 193 4.46 5.94 -10.37
CA ASN A 193 3.18 6.62 -10.58
C ASN A 193 2.16 6.18 -9.53
N ILE A 194 1.54 7.17 -8.86
CA ILE A 194 0.47 6.96 -7.89
C ILE A 194 -0.74 7.81 -8.29
N LYS A 195 -1.92 7.18 -8.34
CA LYS A 195 -3.22 7.84 -8.46
C LYS A 195 -4.14 7.34 -7.36
N ASN A 196 -4.56 8.22 -6.45
CA ASN A 196 -5.55 7.89 -5.42
C ASN A 196 -6.75 8.85 -5.47
N ASN A 197 -7.96 8.32 -5.35
CA ASN A 197 -9.16 9.15 -5.28
C ASN A 197 -9.42 9.62 -3.84
N ASN A 198 -9.62 8.70 -2.91
CA ASN A 198 -9.91 8.99 -1.50
C ASN A 198 -8.98 8.22 -0.57
N ILE A 199 -8.26 8.95 0.29
CA ILE A 199 -7.43 8.38 1.35
C ILE A 199 -7.85 8.95 2.70
N LYS A 200 -8.04 8.07 3.69
CA LYS A 200 -8.18 8.43 5.10
C LYS A 200 -7.15 7.66 5.92
N ASN A 201 -6.26 8.35 6.63
CA ASN A 201 -5.39 7.68 7.61
C ASN A 201 -5.38 8.37 8.97
N ASN A 202 -5.38 7.61 10.07
CA ASN A 202 -5.24 8.22 11.39
C ASN A 202 -3.78 8.55 11.68
N ASN A 203 -2.88 7.57 11.65
CA ASN A 203 -1.46 7.77 11.90
C ASN A 203 -0.61 7.19 10.75
N ASN A 204 0.32 8.00 10.24
CA ASN A 204 1.22 7.59 9.18
C ASN A 204 2.66 8.01 9.48
N ASN A 205 3.55 7.03 9.66
CA ASN A 205 4.96 7.22 9.97
C ASN A 205 5.84 6.61 8.87
N ASN A 206 6.60 7.43 8.14
CA ASN A 206 7.51 6.92 7.11
C ASN A 206 8.93 7.46 7.23
N ASN A 207 9.95 6.62 7.10
CA ASN A 207 11.33 7.10 7.16
C ASN A 207 11.74 7.73 5.82
N ASN A 208 11.66 7.00 4.71
CA ASN A 208 12.07 7.48 3.39
C ASN A 208 10.98 7.25 2.34
N ILE A 209 10.60 8.31 1.64
CA ILE A 209 9.65 8.28 0.52
C ILE A 209 10.30 8.89 -0.72
N LYS A 210 10.29 8.15 -1.83
CA LYS A 210 10.64 8.67 -3.16
C LYS A 210 9.52 8.37 -4.16
N ASN A 211 8.87 9.40 -4.69
CA ASN A 211 7.88 9.21 -5.77
C ASN A 211 8.19 10.06 -7.01
N ASN A 212 7.98 9.52 -8.21
CA ASN A 212 8.11 10.32 -9.42
C ASN A 212 6.86 11.17 -9.66
N ASN A 213 5.69 10.56 -9.83
CA ASN A 213 4.42 11.23 -10.04
C ASN A 213 3.37 10.78 -9.03
N ASN A 214 2.76 11.74 -8.33
CA ASN A 214 1.69 11.48 -7.37
C ASN A 214 0.48 12.38 -7.65
N LYS A 215 -0.69 11.78 -7.85
CA LYS A 215 -1.97 12.49 -8.02
C LYS A 215 -2.96 11.99 -6.97
N ASN A 216 -3.43 12.88 -6.11
CA ASN A 216 -4.48 12.57 -5.13
C ASN A 216 -5.66 13.53 -5.22
N ASN A 217 -6.88 13.02 -5.19
CA ASN A 217 -8.06 13.89 -5.21
C ASN A 217 -8.44 14.36 -3.78
N ASN A 218 -8.75 13.45 -2.88
CA ASN A 218 -9.15 13.76 -1.51
C ASN A 218 -8.30 12.97 -0.50
N ASN A 219 -7.52 13.67 0.33
CA ASN A 219 -6.81 13.05 1.45
C ASN A 219 -7.23 13.67 2.79
N LYS A 220 -7.48 12.82 3.78
CA LYS A 220 -7.66 13.22 5.17
C LYS A 220 -6.68 12.45 6.04
N ASN A 221 -5.81 13.13 6.79
CA ASN A 221 -4.92 12.47 7.74
C ASN A 221 -4.93 13.14 9.11
N ASN A 222 -4.93 12.38 10.20
CA ASN A 222 -4.86 12.98 11.54
C ASN A 222 -3.42 13.32 11.91
N ASN A 223 -2.51 12.34 11.87
CA ASN A 223 -1.10 12.51 12.20
C ASN A 223 -0.20 11.94 11.11
N ILE A 224 0.71 12.77 10.60
CA ILE A 224 1.76 12.38 9.66
C ILE A 224 3.12 12.71 10.25
N LYS A 225 4.04 11.74 10.22
CA LYS A 225 5.46 11.93 10.56
C LYS A 225 6.33 11.32 9.46
N ASN A 226 7.10 12.14 8.75
CA ASN A 226 8.06 11.63 7.77
C ASN A 226 9.48 12.18 7.99
N ASN A 227 10.50 11.35 7.81
CA ASN A 227 11.89 11.81 7.93
C ASN A 227 12.39 12.42 6.63
N ASN A 228 12.37 11.68 5.52
CA ASN A 228 12.85 12.14 4.23
C ASN A 228 11.81 11.91 3.13
N ILE A 229 11.45 12.97 2.41
CA ILE A 229 10.55 12.92 1.26
C ILE A 229 11.25 13.53 0.05
N LYS A 230 11.21 12.82 -1.08
CA LYS A 230 11.62 13.31 -2.40
C LYS A 230 10.52 13.02 -3.41
N ASN A 231 9.90 14.05 -3.97
CA ASN A 231 8.93 13.88 -5.06
C ASN A 231 9.27 14.74 -6.28
N ASN A 232 9.07 14.21 -7.48
CA ASN A 232 9.27 15.00 -8.71
C ASN A 232 8.01 15.82 -9.03
N ASN A 233 6.87 15.17 -9.21
CA ASN A 233 5.59 15.83 -9.52
C ASN A 233 4.50 15.42 -8.53
N ILE A 234 3.86 16.40 -7.89
CA ILE A 234 2.71 16.21 -7.01
C ILE A 234 1.55 17.06 -7.52
N LYS A 235 0.36 16.45 -7.62
CA LYS A 235 -0.91 17.16 -7.77
C LYS A 235 -1.89 16.68 -6.70
N ASN A 236 -2.31 17.57 -5.81
CA ASN A 236 -3.37 17.27 -4.86
C ASN A 236 -4.54 18.26 -5.03
N ASN A 237 -5.78 17.75 -5.02
CA ASN A 237 -6.95 18.62 -5.11
C ASN A 237 -7.37 19.10 -3.71
N ASN A 238 -7.83 18.20 -2.85
CA ASN A 238 -8.27 18.49 -1.48
C ASN A 238 -7.45 17.69 -0.46
N ASN A 239 -6.69 18.37 0.39
CA ASN A 239 -6.04 17.73 1.54
C ASN A 239 -6.49 18.38 2.85
N LYS A 240 -6.75 17.55 3.86
CA LYS A 240 -6.94 17.97 5.25
C LYS A 240 -5.99 17.19 6.15
N ASN A 241 -5.10 17.87 6.86
CA ASN A 241 -4.24 17.22 7.86
C ASN A 241 -4.35 17.92 9.22
N ASN A 242 -4.44 17.14 10.31
CA ASN A 242 -4.47 17.75 11.63
C ASN A 242 -3.06 18.08 12.11
N ASN A 243 -2.18 17.08 12.22
CA ASN A 243 -0.78 17.25 12.59
C ASN A 243 0.13 16.67 11.51
N ASN A 244 1.07 17.48 11.02
CA ASN A 244 2.08 17.07 10.06
C ASN A 244 3.47 17.46 10.56
N LYS A 245 4.40 16.50 10.59
CA LYS A 245 5.79 16.70 10.97
C LYS A 245 6.71 16.10 9.90
N ASN A 246 7.46 16.92 9.18
CA ASN A 246 8.46 16.43 8.22
C ASN A 246 9.85 16.96 8.55
N ASN A 247 10.87 16.10 8.52
CA ASN A 247 12.25 16.56 8.74
C ASN A 247 12.84 17.15 7.46
N ASN A 248 13.00 16.36 6.41
CA ASN A 248 13.53 16.80 5.12
C ASN A 248 12.52 16.54 4.00
N ASN A 249 12.13 17.59 3.28
CA ASN A 249 11.23 17.52 2.14
C ASN A 249 11.86 18.19 0.92
N LYS A 250 11.89 17.49 -0.22
CA LYS A 250 12.34 18.02 -1.51
C LYS A 250 11.28 17.73 -2.57
N ASN A 251 10.69 18.76 -3.16
CA ASN A 251 9.75 18.61 -4.27
C ASN A 251 10.16 19.45 -5.47
N ASN A 252 10.10 18.89 -6.68
CA ASN A 252 10.41 19.66 -7.90
C ASN A 252 9.18 20.47 -8.33
N ASN A 253 8.09 19.82 -8.73
CA ASN A 253 6.85 20.45 -9.14
C ASN A 253 5.71 20.02 -8.20
N ASN A 254 5.06 20.99 -7.57
CA ASN A 254 3.94 20.74 -6.68
C ASN A 254 2.76 21.64 -7.03
N LYS A 255 1.57 21.06 -7.17
CA LYS A 255 0.31 21.78 -7.41
C LYS A 255 -0.72 21.33 -6.37
N ASN A 256 -1.14 22.24 -5.51
CA ASN A 256 -2.22 21.96 -4.55
C ASN A 256 -3.36 22.98 -4.70
N ASN A 257 -4.61 22.52 -4.63
CA ASN A 257 -5.75 23.39 -4.87
C ASN A 257 -6.53 23.80 -3.61
N ASN A 258 -6.71 22.91 -2.63
CA ASN A 258 -7.38 23.20 -1.38
C ASN A 258 -6.67 22.41 -0.28
N ASN A 259 -5.83 23.06 0.52
CA ASN A 259 -5.23 22.42 1.69
C ASN A 259 -5.70 23.08 2.98
N LYS A 260 -6.06 22.26 3.97
CA LYS A 260 -6.26 22.71 5.34
C LYS A 260 -5.33 21.94 6.27
N ASN A 261 -4.43 22.63 6.97
CA ASN A 261 -3.61 22.01 8.00
C ASN A 261 -3.78 22.72 9.34
N ASN A 262 -3.95 21.98 10.43
CA ASN A 262 -4.04 22.58 11.76
C ASN A 262 -2.63 22.89 12.29
N ASN A 263 -1.80 21.86 12.52
CA ASN A 263 -0.42 21.99 12.94
C ASN A 263 0.54 21.40 11.91
N ASN A 264 1.45 22.20 11.39
CA ASN A 264 2.46 21.77 10.44
C ASN A 264 3.85 22.20 10.92
N LYS A 265 4.76 21.23 11.09
CA LYS A 265 6.16 21.47 11.46
C LYS A 265 7.09 20.87 10.40
N ASN A 266 7.92 21.69 9.76
CA ASN A 266 8.93 21.21 8.81
C ASN A 266 10.32 21.72 9.17
N ASN A 267 11.33 20.85 9.19
CA ASN A 267 12.69 21.30 9.50
C ASN A 267 13.37 21.87 8.24
N ASN A 268 13.60 21.06 7.22
CA ASN A 268 14.18 21.48 5.94
C ASN A 268 13.20 21.22 4.80
N ASN A 269 12.80 22.27 4.09
CA ASN A 269 11.91 22.17 2.94
C ASN A 269 12.54 22.86 1.72
N LYS A 270 12.68 22.12 0.61
CA LYS A 270 13.15 22.66 -0.67
C LYS A 270 12.10 22.41 -1.74
N ASN A 271 11.55 23.46 -2.35
CA ASN A 271 10.63 23.33 -3.49
C ASN A 271 11.12 24.15 -4.67
N ASN A 272 11.09 23.59 -5.88
CA ASN A 272 11.49 24.33 -7.07
C ASN A 272 10.30 25.14 -7.62
N ASN A 273 9.32 24.47 -8.22
CA ASN A 273 8.07 25.07 -8.71
C ASN A 273 6.90 24.64 -7.84
N ASN A 274 6.27 25.60 -7.15
CA ASN A 274 5.11 25.34 -6.32
C ASN A 274 3.94 26.25 -6.71
N LYS A 275 2.76 25.66 -6.94
CA LYS A 275 1.51 26.38 -7.14
C LYS A 275 0.51 25.94 -6.09
N ASN A 276 0.06 26.87 -5.27
CA ASN A 276 -0.97 26.62 -4.28
C ASN A 276 -2.16 27.55 -4.50
N ASN A 277 -3.36 26.98 -4.40
CA ASN A 277 -4.60 27.72 -4.30
C ASN A 277 -5.24 27.39 -2.94
N ASN A 278 -5.99 28.32 -2.35
CA ASN A 278 -6.82 28.10 -1.16
C ASN A 278 -6.15 27.28 -0.03
N ASN A 279 -4.99 27.71 0.46
CA ASN A 279 -4.40 27.07 1.63
C ASN A 279 -4.85 27.76 2.93
N LYS A 280 -5.23 26.97 3.92
CA LYS A 280 -5.45 27.42 5.31
C LYS A 280 -4.53 26.68 6.26
N ASN A 281 -3.68 27.38 7.00
CA ASN A 281 -2.88 26.79 8.08
C ASN A 281 -3.08 27.53 9.41
N ASN A 282 -3.37 26.80 10.49
CA ASN A 282 -3.55 27.44 11.80
C ASN A 282 -2.20 27.70 12.48
N ASN A 283 -1.36 26.68 12.61
CA ASN A 283 -0.03 26.76 13.22
C ASN A 283 1.01 26.17 12.27
N LEU A 284 1.85 27.04 11.70
CA LEU A 284 2.95 26.65 10.81
C LEU A 284 4.29 26.98 11.45
N LYS A 285 5.16 25.98 11.59
CA LYS A 285 6.56 26.18 12.02
C LYS A 285 7.51 25.61 10.97
N ASN A 286 8.36 26.42 10.39
CA ASN A 286 9.43 25.94 9.49
C ASN A 286 10.80 26.45 9.94
N ASN A 287 11.82 25.60 9.91
CA ASN A 287 13.18 26.05 10.25
C ASN A 287 13.88 26.61 9.02
N ASN A 288 14.22 25.77 8.03
CA ASN A 288 14.88 26.15 6.79
C ASN A 288 13.98 25.90 5.58
N VAL A 289 13.59 26.96 4.89
CA VAL A 289 12.78 26.90 3.67
C VAL A 289 13.56 27.50 2.50
N LYS A 290 13.62 26.77 1.38
CA LYS A 290 14.12 27.28 0.11
C LYS A 290 13.07 27.04 -0.98
N ASN A 291 12.51 28.11 -1.55
CA ASN A 291 11.60 28.01 -2.70
C ASN A 291 12.15 28.83 -3.87
N ASN A 292 12.00 28.35 -5.11
CA ASN A 292 12.55 29.04 -6.28
C ASN A 292 11.51 29.75 -7.15
N ASN A 293 10.37 29.12 -7.43
CA ASN A 293 9.27 29.67 -8.22
C ASN A 293 7.97 29.30 -7.50
N ASN A 294 7.39 30.25 -6.78
CA ASN A 294 6.21 29.98 -5.97
C ASN A 294 5.05 30.88 -6.41
N LYS A 295 3.89 30.28 -6.67
CA LYS A 295 2.64 31.00 -6.96
C LYS A 295 1.61 30.59 -5.92
N ASN A 296 1.16 31.54 -5.11
CA ASN A 296 0.11 31.30 -4.13
C ASN A 296 -1.10 32.19 -4.42
N ASN A 297 -2.29 31.62 -4.33
CA ASN A 297 -3.55 32.35 -4.39
C ASN A 297 -4.43 31.97 -3.18
N ASP A 298 -5.02 32.95 -2.53
CA ASP A 298 -5.96 32.80 -1.41
C ASP A 298 -5.39 31.98 -0.23
N ASN A 299 -4.25 32.41 0.30
CA ASN A 299 -3.63 31.78 1.45
C ASN A 299 -4.02 32.49 2.75
N LYS A 300 -4.56 31.74 3.73
CA LYS A 300 -4.82 32.22 5.10
C LYS A 300 -3.97 31.44 6.09
N ASN A 301 -3.12 32.11 6.84
CA ASN A 301 -2.41 31.51 7.95
C ASN A 301 -2.71 32.28 9.24
N ASN A 302 -2.80 31.58 10.36
CA ASN A 302 -2.82 32.25 11.66
C ASN A 302 -1.37 32.33 12.15
N ASN A 303 -0.98 31.48 13.09
CA ASN A 303 0.35 31.55 13.71
C ASN A 303 1.44 30.94 12.80
N ILE A 304 2.34 31.78 12.32
CA ILE A 304 3.51 31.36 11.55
C ILE A 304 4.79 31.65 12.35
N LYS A 305 5.68 30.64 12.42
CA LYS A 305 7.08 30.83 12.81
C LYS A 305 8.01 30.28 11.74
N ASN A 306 8.83 31.14 11.12
CA ASN A 306 9.91 30.69 10.23
C ASN A 306 11.27 31.19 10.74
N ASN A 307 12.32 30.37 10.69
CA ASN A 307 13.65 30.76 11.18
C ASN A 307 14.65 31.17 10.09
N ASN A 308 14.59 30.55 8.91
CA ASN A 308 15.49 30.80 7.79
C ASN A 308 14.71 30.56 6.50
N ASN A 309 14.42 31.61 5.75
CA ASN A 309 13.62 31.51 4.54
C ASN A 309 14.36 32.19 3.38
N LYS A 310 14.54 31.44 2.29
CA LYS A 310 15.06 31.95 1.02
C LYS A 310 14.03 31.68 -0.08
N ASN A 311 13.46 32.73 -0.65
CA ASN A 311 12.54 32.61 -1.78
C ASN A 311 13.04 33.41 -2.96
N ASN A 312 13.09 32.78 -4.12
CA ASN A 312 13.24 33.45 -5.41
C ASN A 312 11.86 33.45 -6.09
N ASN A 313 11.60 34.41 -6.98
CA ASN A 313 10.44 34.50 -7.87
C ASN A 313 9.10 34.03 -7.26
N ASN A 314 8.59 34.83 -6.31
CA ASN A 314 7.34 34.53 -5.59
C ASN A 314 6.22 35.47 -6.04
N LYS A 315 5.12 34.93 -6.60
CA LYS A 315 3.89 35.67 -6.91
C LYS A 315 2.78 35.25 -5.94
N ASN A 316 2.23 36.22 -5.23
CA ASN A 316 1.25 35.97 -4.16
C ASN A 316 0.03 36.86 -4.33
N ASN A 317 -1.15 36.25 -4.41
CA ASN A 317 -2.43 36.96 -4.47
C ASN A 317 -3.26 36.59 -3.23
N ASN A 318 -3.87 37.57 -2.58
CA ASN A 318 -4.76 37.40 -1.43
C ASN A 318 -4.16 36.58 -0.26
N ILE A 319 -3.10 37.09 0.36
CA ILE A 319 -2.52 36.48 1.57
C ILE A 319 -3.04 37.19 2.83
N LYS A 320 -3.57 36.42 3.79
CA LYS A 320 -3.87 36.90 5.16
C LYS A 320 -3.05 36.09 6.16
N ASN A 321 -2.24 36.76 6.99
CA ASN A 321 -1.43 36.13 8.04
C ASN A 321 -1.74 36.80 9.39
N ASN A 322 -2.20 36.04 10.40
CA ASN A 322 -2.51 36.56 11.74
C ASN A 322 -1.49 36.05 12.77
N ASN A 323 -0.55 36.90 13.20
CA ASN A 323 0.59 36.59 14.06
C ASN A 323 1.74 35.84 13.35
N ASN A 324 2.75 36.58 12.92
CA ASN A 324 3.89 36.06 12.19
C ASN A 324 5.22 36.42 12.88
N LYS A 325 6.05 35.41 13.18
CA LYS A 325 7.43 35.58 13.66
C LYS A 325 8.39 34.99 12.63
N ASN A 326 9.17 35.84 11.98
CA ASN A 326 10.16 35.44 10.98
C ASN A 326 11.54 35.90 11.43
N ASP A 327 12.40 34.95 11.78
CA ASP A 327 13.82 35.21 12.00
C ASP A 327 14.51 35.03 10.62
N ASN A 328 15.41 35.93 10.23
CA ASN A 328 16.26 35.87 9.02
C ASN A 328 15.60 35.50 7.67
N ASN A 329 15.16 36.51 6.91
CA ASN A 329 14.52 36.36 5.61
C ASN A 329 15.37 37.01 4.49
N LYS A 330 15.74 36.25 3.44
CA LYS A 330 16.34 36.80 2.20
C LYS A 330 15.36 36.58 1.04
N ASN A 331 14.79 37.66 0.53
CA ASN A 331 13.86 37.66 -0.61
C ASN A 331 14.45 38.51 -1.74
N ASP A 332 14.81 37.88 -2.85
CA ASP A 332 15.16 38.60 -4.07
C ASP A 332 13.83 38.84 -4.82
N ARG A 333 13.22 40.02 -4.64
CA ARG A 333 11.96 40.39 -5.30
C ARG A 333 12.25 40.95 -6.71
N GLN A 334 11.67 40.35 -7.74
CA GLN A 334 11.33 41.08 -8.97
C GLN A 334 9.82 41.37 -8.93
N THR A 335 9.47 42.63 -8.72
CA THR A 335 8.10 43.15 -8.84
C THR A 335 7.81 43.40 -10.32
N SER A 336 6.71 42.82 -10.81
CA SER A 336 6.03 43.21 -12.05
C SER A 336 4.54 43.02 -11.82
#